data_AF-A0A2A9HIS7-F1
#
_entry.id   AF-A0A2A9HIS7-F1
#
_cell.length_a   1.000
_cell.length_b   1.000
_cell.length_c   1.000
_cell.angle_alpha   90.00
_cell.angle_beta   90.00
_cell.angle_gamma   90.00
#
_symmetry.space_group_name_H-M   'P 1'
#
loop_
_entity.id
_entity.type
_entity.pdbx_description
1 polymer ?
#
loop_
_entity_poly.entity_id
_entity_poly.type
_entity_poly.pdbx_seq_one_letter_code
_entity_poly.pdbx_strand_id
1 'polypeptide(L)'
;MEREPRRGGGRAWLALLLFGVLVAGYLGALRATIGVTEVHSDRDAATRDQVYLVLHGGLLLIASVSGFAAGRWINGLGLAWATLLVIALAVAMVAVQVASFELACSAGQNGLVRHWHC
;
A
#
# COMPACT_ATOMS: atom_id res chain seq x y z
N MET A 1 2.41 10.83 42.76
CA MET A 1 1.96 10.35 41.44
C MET A 1 2.86 10.98 40.38
N GLU A 2 4.02 10.38 40.13
CA GLU A 2 4.93 10.82 39.08
C GLU A 2 4.37 10.36 37.73
N ARG A 3 4.02 11.32 36.86
CA ARG A 3 3.68 11.01 35.46
C ARG A 3 4.99 10.69 34.74
N GLU A 4 5.22 9.41 34.45
CA GLU A 4 6.32 9.00 33.56
C GLU A 4 6.24 9.77 32.24
N PRO A 5 7.36 10.30 31.71
CA PRO A 5 7.38 10.91 30.40
C PRO A 5 7.12 9.81 29.37
N ARG A 6 5.96 9.91 28.72
CA ARG A 6 5.42 8.96 27.74
C ARG A 6 6.29 8.90 26.48
N ARG A 7 7.42 8.18 26.55
CA ARG A 7 8.40 7.91 25.45
C ARG A 7 7.85 7.04 24.30
N GLY A 8 6.52 6.98 24.11
CA GLY A 8 5.87 6.21 23.05
C GLY A 8 5.69 6.94 21.72
N GLY A 9 5.76 8.29 21.72
CA GLY A 9 5.43 9.11 20.55
C GLY A 9 6.32 8.86 19.33
N GLY A 10 7.64 8.77 19.51
CA GLY A 10 8.57 8.64 18.37
C GLY A 10 8.40 7.35 17.56
N ARG A 11 8.02 6.24 18.22
CA ARG A 11 7.79 4.96 17.55
C ARG A 11 6.54 4.99 16.69
N ALA A 12 5.45 5.55 17.22
CA ALA A 12 4.21 5.72 16.47
C ALA A 12 4.42 6.62 15.24
N TRP A 13 5.14 7.73 15.40
CA TRP A 13 5.45 8.62 14.28
C TRP A 13 6.26 7.95 13.18
N LEU A 14 7.26 7.14 13.54
CA LEU A 14 8.02 6.40 12.53
C LEU A 14 7.15 5.39 11.78
N ALA A 15 6.31 4.63 12.50
CA ALA A 15 5.40 3.68 11.87
C ALA A 15 4.44 4.38 10.91
N LEU A 16 3.87 5.52 11.32
CA LEU A 16 3.00 6.35 10.48
C LEU A 16 3.74 6.91 9.26
N LEU A 17 4.99 7.35 9.43
CA LEU A 17 5.81 7.86 8.33
C LEU A 17 6.13 6.76 7.31
N LEU A 18 6.59 5.59 7.77
CA LEU A 18 6.84 4.43 6.91
C LEU A 18 5.57 4.01 6.18
N PHE A 19 4.46 3.91 6.89
CA PHE A 19 3.17 3.59 6.30
C PHE A 19 2.73 4.62 5.27
N GLY A 20 2.82 5.91 5.59
CA GLY A 20 2.48 7.00 4.67
C GLY A 20 3.32 6.99 3.40
N VAL A 21 4.64 6.74 3.52
CA VAL A 21 5.54 6.60 2.36
C VAL A 21 5.14 5.41 1.49
N LEU A 22 4.81 4.27 2.09
CA LEU A 22 4.39 3.08 1.34
C LEU A 22 3.05 3.30 0.62
N VAL A 23 2.09 3.94 1.27
CA VAL A 23 0.79 4.27 0.65
C VAL A 23 0.96 5.28 -0.47
N ALA A 24 1.74 6.34 -0.26
CA ALA A 24 2.04 7.32 -1.31
C ALA A 24 2.77 6.68 -2.49
N GLY A 25 3.74 5.80 -2.21
CA GLY A 25 4.43 5.01 -3.22
C GLY A 25 3.50 4.09 -3.99
N TYR A 26 2.57 3.42 -3.31
CA TYR A 26 1.54 2.58 -3.93
C TYR A 26 0.64 3.39 -4.87
N LEU A 27 0.11 4.53 -4.42
CA LEU A 27 -0.70 5.43 -5.25
C LEU A 27 0.08 5.96 -6.46
N GLY A 28 1.35 6.32 -6.26
CA GLY A 28 2.25 6.76 -7.34
C GLY A 28 2.49 5.65 -8.37
N ALA A 29 2.74 4.42 -7.90
CA ALA A 29 2.93 3.26 -8.76
C ALA A 29 1.67 2.94 -9.57
N LEU A 30 0.50 2.92 -8.91
CA LEU A 30 -0.79 2.74 -9.58
C LEU A 30 -1.01 3.80 -10.66
N ARG A 31 -0.74 5.07 -10.34
CA ARG A 31 -0.86 6.18 -11.30
C ARG A 31 0.08 6.02 -12.49
N ALA A 32 1.31 5.56 -12.26
CA ALA A 32 2.29 5.34 -13.33
C ALA A 32 1.90 4.16 -14.24
N THR A 33 1.12 3.20 -13.75
CA THR A 33 0.72 2.02 -14.53
C THR A 33 -0.63 2.16 -15.25
N ILE A 34 -1.30 3.32 -15.20
CA ILE A 34 -2.66 3.50 -15.77
C ILE A 34 -2.76 3.15 -17.26
N GLY A 35 -1.75 3.48 -18.07
CA GLY A 35 -1.79 3.23 -19.52
C GLY A 35 -1.33 1.83 -19.96
N VAL A 36 -0.78 1.02 -19.06
CA VAL A 36 -0.24 -0.32 -19.40
C VAL A 36 -1.33 -1.40 -19.32
N THR A 37 -2.50 -1.04 -18.84
CA THR A 37 -3.50 -1.96 -18.30
C THR A 37 -4.88 -1.74 -18.90
N GLU A 38 -4.99 -0.92 -19.94
CA GLU A 38 -6.19 -0.84 -20.77
C GLU A 38 -6.38 -2.19 -21.48
N VAL A 39 -7.39 -2.94 -21.06
CA VAL A 39 -7.65 -4.29 -21.56
C VAL A 39 -8.45 -4.23 -22.84
N HIS A 40 -7.81 -4.46 -23.98
CA HIS A 40 -8.47 -4.56 -25.28
C HIS A 40 -8.53 -6.02 -25.79
N SER A 41 -7.80 -6.92 -25.14
CA SER A 41 -7.71 -8.34 -25.44
C SER A 41 -7.41 -9.18 -24.19
N ASP A 42 -7.61 -10.50 -24.26
CA ASP A 42 -7.26 -11.43 -23.16
C ASP A 42 -5.77 -11.38 -22.80
N ARG A 43 -4.91 -11.04 -23.76
CA ARG A 43 -3.47 -10.85 -23.53
C ARG A 43 -3.18 -9.62 -22.68
N ASP A 44 -3.97 -8.57 -22.83
CA ASP A 44 -3.84 -7.34 -22.06
C ASP A 44 -4.34 -7.56 -20.61
N ALA A 45 -5.36 -8.39 -20.43
CA ALA A 45 -5.82 -8.82 -19.10
C ALA A 45 -4.72 -9.58 -18.34
N ALA A 46 -4.08 -10.56 -19.00
CA ALA A 46 -2.97 -11.32 -18.40
C ALA A 46 -1.77 -10.42 -18.04
N THR A 47 -1.45 -9.45 -18.90
CA THR A 47 -0.37 -8.49 -18.65
C THR A 47 -0.67 -7.59 -17.46
N ARG A 48 -1.90 -7.07 -17.37
CA ARG A 48 -2.37 -6.28 -16.23
C ARG A 48 -2.29 -7.07 -14.92
N ASP A 49 -2.75 -8.30 -14.90
CA ASP A 49 -2.76 -9.13 -13.70
C ASP A 49 -1.33 -9.44 -13.23
N GLN A 50 -0.40 -9.66 -14.16
CA GLN A 50 1.02 -9.80 -13.85
C GLN A 50 1.62 -8.50 -13.28
N VAL A 51 1.29 -7.34 -13.85
CA VAL A 51 1.74 -6.03 -13.34
C VAL A 51 1.22 -5.82 -11.92
N TYR A 52 -0.05 -6.11 -11.65
CA TYR A 52 -0.61 -6.01 -10.31
C TYR A 52 0.06 -6.96 -9.32
N LEU A 53 0.29 -8.22 -9.71
CA LEU A 53 0.99 -9.18 -8.86
C LEU A 53 2.37 -8.66 -8.44
N VAL A 54 3.14 -8.13 -9.39
CA VAL A 54 4.47 -7.55 -9.12
C VAL A 54 4.35 -6.31 -8.24
N LEU A 55 3.40 -5.43 -8.51
CA LEU A 55 3.22 -4.17 -7.78
C LEU A 55 2.77 -4.43 -6.33
N HIS A 56 1.71 -5.21 -6.12
CA HIS A 56 1.21 -5.57 -4.79
C HIS A 56 2.23 -6.41 -4.03
N GLY A 57 2.71 -7.49 -4.63
CA GLY A 57 3.68 -8.39 -4.02
C GLY A 57 4.99 -7.68 -3.66
N GLY A 58 5.50 -6.84 -4.58
CA GLY A 58 6.71 -6.05 -4.37
C GLY A 58 6.57 -5.06 -3.22
N LEU A 59 5.47 -4.32 -3.15
CA LEU A 59 5.22 -3.37 -2.06
C LEU A 59 5.03 -4.07 -0.70
N LEU A 60 4.34 -5.21 -0.67
CA LEU A 60 4.19 -5.99 0.56
C LEU A 60 5.54 -6.55 1.03
N LEU A 61 6.40 -6.97 0.10
CA LEU A 61 7.77 -7.39 0.42
C LEU A 61 8.60 -6.23 0.98
N ILE A 62 8.55 -5.05 0.35
CA ILE A 62 9.23 -3.84 0.85
C ILE A 62 8.70 -3.47 2.25
N ALA A 63 7.39 -3.53 2.47
CA ALA A 63 6.77 -3.28 3.77
C ALA A 63 7.24 -4.27 4.84
N SER A 64 7.32 -5.55 4.50
CA SER A 64 7.83 -6.60 5.38
C SER A 64 9.28 -6.35 5.79
N VAL A 65 10.16 -6.09 4.81
CA VAL A 65 11.60 -5.87 5.05
C VAL A 65 11.83 -4.58 5.85
N SER A 66 11.19 -3.48 5.46
CA SER A 66 11.33 -2.18 6.14
C SER A 66 10.75 -2.21 7.55
N GLY A 67 9.57 -2.82 7.74
CA GLY A 67 8.96 -3.03 9.05
C GLY A 67 9.85 -3.90 9.95
N PHE A 68 10.39 -4.99 9.41
CA PHE A 68 11.32 -5.85 10.15
C PHE A 68 12.57 -5.09 10.60
N ALA A 69 13.23 -4.38 9.68
CA ALA A 69 14.42 -3.61 9.96
C ALA A 69 14.18 -2.53 11.02
N ALA A 70 13.09 -1.75 10.88
CA ALA A 70 12.71 -0.72 11.82
C ALA A 70 12.40 -1.29 13.22
N GLY A 71 11.58 -2.35 13.30
CA GLY A 71 11.25 -3.00 14.57
C GLY A 71 12.47 -3.62 15.24
N ARG A 72 13.34 -4.28 14.47
CA ARG A 72 14.56 -4.90 14.98
C ARG A 72 15.53 -3.88 15.57
N TRP A 73 15.61 -2.68 14.98
CA TRP A 73 16.46 -1.58 15.45
C TRP A 73 15.92 -0.92 16.72
N ILE A 74 14.61 -0.72 16.83
CA ILE A 74 14.00 0.14 17.86
C ILE A 74 13.76 -0.59 19.18
N ASN A 75 13.29 -1.82 19.11
CA ASN A 75 12.87 -2.58 20.29
C ASN A 75 13.07 -4.10 20.15
N GLY A 76 13.75 -4.55 19.09
CA GLY A 76 13.98 -5.97 18.83
C GLY A 76 12.76 -6.72 18.27
N LEU A 77 11.60 -6.07 18.13
CA LEU A 77 10.34 -6.70 17.69
C LEU A 77 10.16 -6.62 16.17
N GLY A 78 11.18 -7.03 15.41
CA GLY A 78 11.16 -6.95 13.95
C GLY A 78 9.93 -7.63 13.33
N LEU A 79 9.64 -8.87 13.74
CA LEU A 79 8.52 -9.64 13.18
C LEU A 79 7.16 -8.95 13.43
N ALA A 80 6.94 -8.41 14.64
CA ALA A 80 5.69 -7.73 14.97
C ALA A 80 5.49 -6.47 14.11
N TRP A 81 6.56 -5.69 13.89
CA TRP A 81 6.51 -4.51 13.04
C TRP A 81 6.31 -4.85 11.57
N ALA A 82 6.98 -5.88 11.06
CA ALA A 82 6.78 -6.37 9.69
C ALA A 82 5.32 -6.77 9.47
N THR A 83 4.76 -7.61 10.35
CA THR A 83 3.37 -8.05 10.26
C THR A 83 2.40 -6.89 10.33
N LEU A 84 2.60 -5.94 11.26
CA LEU A 84 1.76 -4.75 11.37
C LEU A 84 1.76 -3.93 10.08
N LEU A 85 2.94 -3.65 9.53
CA LEU A 85 3.08 -2.83 8.32
C LEU A 85 2.45 -3.51 7.10
N VAL A 86 2.67 -4.82 6.95
CA VAL A 86 2.11 -5.63 5.86
C VAL A 86 0.59 -5.65 5.93
N ILE A 87 0.01 -5.93 7.10
CA ILE A 87 -1.45 -5.97 7.26
C ILE A 87 -2.06 -4.58 6.99
N ALA A 88 -1.49 -3.54 7.59
CA ALA A 88 -1.98 -2.17 7.39
C ALA A 88 -1.93 -1.78 5.91
N LEU A 89 -0.84 -2.11 5.21
CA LEU A 89 -0.70 -1.81 3.78
C LEU A 89 -1.65 -2.63 2.92
N ALA A 90 -1.85 -3.92 3.21
CA ALA A 90 -2.80 -4.77 2.51
C ALA A 90 -4.23 -4.23 2.63
N VAL A 91 -4.64 -3.82 3.83
CA VAL A 91 -5.95 -3.17 4.05
C VAL A 91 -6.06 -1.87 3.25
N ALA A 92 -5.03 -1.04 3.24
CA ALA A 92 -5.01 0.19 2.45
C ALA A 92 -5.11 -0.08 0.94
N MET A 93 -4.40 -1.10 0.44
CA MET A 93 -4.47 -1.52 -0.96
C MET A 93 -5.90 -1.91 -1.34
N VAL A 94 -6.56 -2.76 -0.55
CA VAL A 94 -7.95 -3.15 -0.77
C VAL A 94 -8.87 -1.93 -0.75
N ALA A 95 -8.73 -1.05 0.24
CA ALA A 95 -9.54 0.16 0.35
C ALA A 95 -9.39 1.07 -0.88
N VAL A 96 -8.16 1.24 -1.40
CA VAL A 96 -7.90 1.99 -2.62
C VAL A 96 -8.57 1.32 -3.83
N GLN A 97 -8.50 0.00 -3.96
CA GLN A 97 -9.15 -0.71 -5.09
C GLN A 97 -10.67 -0.55 -5.06
N VAL A 98 -11.29 -0.72 -3.89
CA VAL A 98 -12.74 -0.54 -3.70
C VAL A 98 -13.15 0.91 -3.98
N ALA A 99 -12.45 1.89 -3.40
CA ALA A 99 -12.73 3.30 -3.65
C ALA A 99 -12.59 3.67 -5.13
N SER A 100 -11.58 3.10 -5.80
CA SER A 100 -11.35 3.32 -7.23
C SER A 100 -12.47 2.74 -8.09
N PHE A 101 -13.01 1.57 -7.71
CA PHE A 101 -14.18 0.97 -8.36
C PHE A 101 -15.44 1.81 -8.15
N GLU A 102 -15.69 2.26 -6.92
CA GLU A 102 -16.87 3.10 -6.62
C GLU A 102 -16.81 4.43 -7.38
N LEU A 103 -15.68 5.14 -7.36
CA LEU A 103 -15.50 6.39 -8.10
C LEU A 103 -15.65 6.21 -9.61
N ALA A 104 -15.16 5.08 -10.12
CA ALA A 104 -15.31 4.67 -11.50
C ALA A 104 -16.79 4.50 -11.88
N CYS A 105 -17.54 3.66 -11.17
CA CYS A 105 -18.87 3.23 -11.61
C CYS A 105 -20.01 4.15 -11.15
N SER A 106 -19.81 4.98 -10.12
CA SER A 106 -20.85 5.88 -9.61
C SER A 106 -20.70 7.34 -10.04
N ALA A 107 -19.47 7.84 -10.17
CA ALA A 107 -19.20 9.27 -10.34
C ALA A 107 -18.55 9.64 -11.69
N GLY A 108 -18.32 8.66 -12.58
CA GLY A 108 -17.70 8.87 -13.91
C GLY A 108 -16.27 9.41 -13.86
N GLN A 109 -15.59 9.30 -12.73
CA GLN A 109 -14.24 9.81 -12.52
C GLN A 109 -13.19 8.74 -12.86
N ASN A 110 -12.59 8.86 -14.04
CA ASN A 110 -11.72 7.82 -14.60
C ASN A 110 -10.21 8.07 -14.40
N GLY A 111 -9.81 9.23 -13.83
CA GLY A 111 -8.43 9.72 -13.91
C GLY A 111 -7.53 9.47 -12.69
N LEU A 112 -8.06 8.92 -11.59
CA LEU A 112 -7.27 8.77 -10.35
C LEU A 112 -6.51 7.44 -10.28
N VAL A 113 -7.13 6.32 -10.68
CA VAL A 113 -6.57 4.95 -10.53
C VAL A 113 -7.04 3.94 -11.61
N ARG A 114 -7.92 4.32 -12.57
CA ARG A 114 -8.89 3.38 -13.18
C ARG A 114 -8.31 2.34 -14.18
N HIS A 115 -8.71 1.06 -14.03
CA HIS A 115 -8.82 0.03 -15.10
C HIS A 115 -10.19 -0.69 -15.10
N TRP A 116 -11.17 -0.17 -14.35
CA TRP A 116 -12.50 -0.75 -14.28
C TRP A 116 -13.36 -0.16 -15.39
N HIS A 117 -13.78 -1.01 -16.34
CA HIS A 117 -14.83 -0.68 -17.29
C HIS A 117 -16.18 -1.04 -16.68
N CYS A 118 -16.95 0.01 -16.46
CA CYS A 118 -18.39 0.08 -16.35
C CYS A 118 -18.78 1.16 -17.38
#